data_AF-A0A3Q0SB26-F1
#
_entry.id   AF-A0A3Q0SB26-F1
#
_cell.length_a   1.000
_cell.length_b   1.000
_cell.length_c   1.000
_cell.angle_alpha   90.00
_cell.angle_beta   90.00
_cell.angle_gamma   90.00
#
_symmetry.space_group_name_H-M   'P 1'
#
loop_
_entity.id
_entity.type
_entity.pdbx_description
1 polymer ?
#
loop_
_entity_poly.entity_id
_entity_poly.type
_entity_poly.pdbx_seq_one_letter_code
_entity_poly.pdbx_strand_id
1 'polypeptide(L)'
;QLFHFSSGARGQSSSSSEQTAAAAGKTPEDGAFSIILLGQTGTGKSASANTILSAGKHQWDKGQAFESKPSSMPVTTKCKEKIVSISGTTVRVVDTPDFFYEDEPIDEAQVEECKKYCQEGRCVVLLVIQLGRFTDGEKGILEKLEDKLGWKIRKNTIVLFTHGEDLTGTVETFIGDIKKLDQRLKLHIFPLI
;
A
#
# COMPACT_ATOMS: atom_id res chain seq x y z
N GLN A 1 32.92 44.10 49.26
CA GLN A 1 32.33 44.15 50.62
C GLN A 1 31.44 42.93 50.79
N LEU A 2 31.73 42.15 51.83
CA LEU A 2 31.01 40.94 52.24
C LEU A 2 29.66 41.27 52.90
N PHE A 3 28.69 40.36 52.73
CA PHE A 3 27.70 39.96 53.75
C PHE A 3 27.63 38.41 53.64
N HIS A 4 28.09 37.61 54.61
CA HIS A 4 27.37 37.04 55.80
C HIS A 4 26.01 36.41 55.44
N PHE A 5 25.55 35.23 55.90
CA PHE A 5 25.78 34.32 57.04
C PHE A 5 25.24 32.92 56.61
N SER A 6 25.97 31.81 56.77
CA SER A 6 25.74 30.72 57.75
C SER A 6 24.49 29.81 57.65
N SER A 7 24.79 28.52 57.93
CA SER A 7 23.98 27.50 58.62
C SER A 7 23.24 26.49 57.74
N GLY A 8 23.59 25.22 57.96
CA GLY A 8 23.06 24.07 57.26
C GLY A 8 21.92 23.36 57.97
N ALA A 9 21.36 22.36 57.29
CA ALA A 9 20.77 21.16 57.89
C ALA A 9 20.59 20.10 56.80
N ARG A 10 20.95 18.86 57.11
CA ARG A 10 20.58 17.66 56.36
C ARG A 10 19.07 17.45 56.44
N GLY A 11 18.44 17.17 55.31
CA GLY A 11 17.05 16.76 55.21
C GLY A 11 16.91 15.71 54.11
N GLN A 12 16.31 14.59 54.47
CA GLN A 12 16.26 13.32 53.74
C GLN A 12 15.48 13.38 52.41
N SER A 13 15.81 12.40 51.57
CA SER A 13 15.09 11.88 50.42
C SER A 13 13.57 11.79 50.59
N SER A 14 12.82 12.28 49.62
CA SER A 14 11.56 11.65 49.22
C SER A 14 11.48 11.70 47.69
N SER A 15 11.69 10.53 47.07
CA SER A 15 11.47 10.31 45.65
C SER A 15 9.96 10.20 45.41
N SER A 16 9.33 11.31 45.02
CA SER A 16 8.00 11.27 44.43
C SER A 16 8.13 10.79 42.98
N SER A 17 7.92 9.50 42.79
CA SER A 17 7.73 8.89 41.48
C SER A 17 6.45 9.45 40.85
N GLU A 18 6.59 10.49 40.03
CA GLU A 18 5.61 10.83 39.01
C GLU A 18 5.63 9.72 37.95
N GLN A 19 4.73 8.76 38.15
CA GLN A 19 4.45 7.71 37.20
C GLN A 19 3.63 8.34 36.06
N THR A 20 4.32 9.03 35.14
CA THR A 20 3.75 9.36 33.84
C THR A 20 3.56 8.03 33.11
N ALA A 21 2.30 7.58 33.07
CA ALA A 21 1.92 6.46 32.22
C ALA A 21 2.32 6.82 30.79
N ALA A 22 3.39 6.19 30.30
CA ALA A 22 3.77 6.25 28.91
C ALA A 22 2.58 5.71 28.11
N ALA A 23 1.79 6.61 27.52
CA ALA A 23 0.95 6.24 26.39
C ALA A 23 1.91 5.60 25.38
N ALA A 24 1.79 4.29 25.18
CA ALA A 24 2.54 3.57 24.17
C ALA A 24 2.37 4.35 22.86
N GLY A 25 3.43 5.06 22.46
CA GLY A 25 3.38 5.98 21.34
C GLY A 25 3.10 5.16 20.10
N LYS A 26 1.87 5.22 19.59
CA LYS A 26 1.56 4.72 18.25
C LYS A 26 2.49 5.46 17.30
N THR A 27 3.36 4.72 16.62
CA THR A 27 4.15 5.30 15.53
C THR A 27 3.16 5.82 14.47
N PRO A 28 3.55 6.82 13.66
CA PRO A 28 2.71 7.29 12.54
C PRO A 28 2.24 6.15 11.61
N GLU A 29 2.94 5.01 11.65
CA GLU A 29 2.72 3.81 10.85
C GLU A 29 1.55 2.94 11.32
N ASP A 30 1.22 2.95 12.61
CA ASP A 30 0.13 2.15 13.21
C ASP A 30 -1.28 2.67 12.85
N GLY A 31 -1.34 3.91 12.35
CA GLY A 31 -2.57 4.60 11.96
C GLY A 31 -2.76 4.77 10.44
N ALA A 32 -1.77 4.41 9.63
CA ALA A 32 -1.77 4.70 8.20
C ALA A 32 -2.85 3.91 7.45
N PHE A 33 -3.43 4.53 6.41
CA PHE A 33 -4.22 3.81 5.41
C PHE A 33 -3.30 3.16 4.39
N SER A 34 -3.49 1.87 4.15
CA SER A 34 -2.67 1.10 3.23
C SER A 34 -3.29 1.02 1.84
N ILE A 35 -2.50 1.31 0.82
CA ILE A 35 -2.78 1.02 -0.58
C ILE A 35 -1.83 -0.09 -1.00
N ILE A 36 -2.37 -1.27 -1.30
CA ILE A 36 -1.59 -2.44 -1.71
C ILE A 36 -1.80 -2.67 -3.20
N LEU A 37 -0.72 -2.60 -3.97
CA LEU A 37 -0.77 -2.83 -5.41
C LEU A 37 -0.55 -4.31 -5.70
N LEU A 38 -1.50 -4.96 -6.37
CA LEU A 38 -1.44 -6.35 -6.82
C LEU A 38 -1.58 -6.40 -8.34
N GLY A 39 -1.01 -7.40 -8.99
CA GLY A 39 -1.08 -7.59 -10.44
C GLY A 39 0.09 -8.41 -10.96
N GLN A 40 0.07 -8.77 -12.24
CA GLN A 40 1.16 -9.53 -12.87
C GLN A 40 2.47 -8.73 -12.97
N THR A 41 3.58 -9.45 -13.18
CA THR A 41 4.86 -8.85 -13.56
C THR A 41 4.68 -8.05 -14.86
N GLY A 42 5.20 -6.82 -14.86
CA GLY A 42 5.16 -5.95 -16.04
C GLY A 42 3.89 -5.11 -16.21
N THR A 43 2.84 -5.30 -15.39
CA THR A 43 1.61 -4.50 -15.51
C THR A 43 1.73 -3.06 -14.99
N GLY A 44 2.89 -2.65 -14.47
CA GLY A 44 3.14 -1.27 -14.04
C GLY A 44 2.80 -0.96 -12.59
N LYS A 45 2.83 -1.95 -11.68
CA LYS A 45 2.65 -1.75 -10.22
C LYS A 45 3.60 -0.70 -9.65
N SER A 46 4.92 -0.90 -9.76
CA SER A 46 5.93 0.00 -9.22
C SER A 46 5.85 1.41 -9.81
N ALA A 47 5.54 1.52 -11.11
CA ALA A 47 5.28 2.81 -11.76
C ALA A 47 4.07 3.52 -11.15
N SER A 48 2.95 2.81 -11.00
CA SER A 48 1.72 3.34 -10.40
C SER A 48 1.93 3.76 -8.94
N ALA A 49 2.67 2.96 -8.18
CA ALA A 49 3.03 3.26 -6.79
C ALA A 49 3.85 4.56 -6.70
N ASN A 50 4.83 4.76 -7.60
CA ASN A 50 5.58 6.00 -7.69
C ASN A 50 4.68 7.21 -8.03
N THR A 51 3.72 7.05 -8.95
CA THR A 51 2.74 8.09 -9.28
C THR A 51 1.90 8.46 -8.07
N ILE A 52 1.36 7.48 -7.34
CA ILE A 52 0.58 7.73 -6.12
C ILE A 52 1.41 8.47 -5.07
N LEU A 53 2.65 8.05 -4.83
CA LEU A 53 3.54 8.71 -3.88
C LEU A 53 3.81 10.15 -4.26
N SER A 54 3.91 10.45 -5.56
CA SER A 54 4.20 11.81 -6.04
C SER A 54 3.14 12.84 -5.64
N ALA A 55 1.89 12.42 -5.40
CA ALA A 55 0.81 13.30 -4.97
C ALA A 55 1.03 13.91 -3.57
N GLY A 56 1.82 13.24 -2.73
CA GLY A 56 2.14 13.73 -1.39
C GLY A 56 3.56 14.29 -1.24
N LYS A 57 4.34 14.32 -2.33
CA LYS A 57 5.71 14.86 -2.32
C LYS A 57 5.74 16.32 -2.74
N HIS A 58 6.75 17.04 -2.26
CA HIS A 58 7.07 18.36 -2.78
C HIS A 58 7.67 18.24 -4.20
N GLN A 59 7.46 19.27 -5.03
CA GLN A 59 7.87 19.25 -6.45
C GLN A 59 9.36 18.99 -6.69
N TRP A 60 10.22 19.26 -5.69
CA TRP A 60 11.67 19.04 -5.80
C TRP A 60 12.11 17.62 -5.40
N ASP A 61 11.26 16.85 -4.71
CA ASP A 61 11.50 15.45 -4.33
C ASP A 61 10.81 14.50 -5.33
N LYS A 62 11.16 14.60 -6.62
CA LYS A 62 10.58 13.77 -7.68
C LYS A 62 11.38 12.49 -7.99
N GLY A 63 12.21 12.05 -7.05
CA GLY A 63 12.90 10.76 -7.17
C GLY A 63 11.93 9.59 -7.17
N GLN A 64 12.23 8.55 -7.96
CA GLN A 64 11.53 7.27 -7.92
C GLN A 64 11.77 6.60 -6.56
N ALA A 65 10.69 6.24 -5.87
CA ALA A 65 10.77 5.58 -4.57
C ALA A 65 10.84 4.05 -4.70
N PHE A 66 10.26 3.52 -5.78
CA PHE A 66 10.35 2.14 -6.22
C PHE A 66 11.06 2.06 -7.56
N GLU A 67 11.96 1.09 -7.72
CA GLU A 67 12.59 0.82 -9.02
C GLU A 67 11.51 0.36 -10.01
N SER A 68 11.42 1.05 -11.16
CA SER A 68 10.43 0.76 -12.19
C SER A 68 11.05 0.93 -13.56
N LYS A 69 11.27 -0.19 -14.26
CA LYS A 69 11.87 -0.21 -15.60
C LYS A 69 11.36 -1.42 -16.40
N PRO A 70 11.31 -1.32 -17.75
CA PRO A 70 11.12 -2.49 -18.59
C PRO A 70 12.21 -3.54 -18.30
N SER A 71 11.81 -4.79 -18.17
CA SER A 71 12.70 -5.91 -17.85
C SER A 71 12.07 -7.22 -18.29
N SER A 72 12.89 -8.18 -18.74
CA SER A 72 12.46 -9.56 -19.03
C SER A 72 12.34 -10.40 -17.75
N MET A 73 12.88 -9.92 -16.63
CA MET A 73 12.81 -10.55 -15.32
C MET A 73 12.07 -9.66 -14.31
N PRO A 74 11.43 -10.24 -13.28
CA PRO A 74 10.80 -9.46 -12.22
C PRO A 74 11.78 -8.48 -11.55
N VAL A 75 11.41 -7.20 -11.51
CA VAL A 75 12.19 -6.15 -10.83
C VAL A 75 11.86 -6.13 -9.33
N THR A 76 10.58 -6.31 -8.99
CA THR A 76 10.11 -6.43 -7.60
C THR A 76 9.92 -7.89 -7.25
N THR A 77 10.75 -8.37 -6.31
CA THR A 77 10.76 -9.78 -5.85
C THR A 77 10.32 -9.94 -4.39
N LYS A 78 10.06 -8.84 -3.68
CA LYS A 78 9.58 -8.78 -2.29
C LYS A 78 8.68 -7.57 -2.12
N CYS A 79 7.81 -7.58 -1.11
CA CYS A 79 7.00 -6.40 -0.82
C CYS A 79 7.90 -5.23 -0.40
N LYS A 80 7.62 -4.03 -0.89
CA LYS A 80 8.32 -2.79 -0.53
C LYS A 80 7.27 -1.75 -0.18
N GLU A 81 7.52 -0.99 0.88
CA GLU A 81 6.59 0.06 1.30
C GLU A 81 7.25 1.44 1.37
N LYS A 82 6.40 2.45 1.22
CA LYS A 82 6.71 3.86 1.48
C LYS A 82 5.50 4.53 2.11
N ILE A 83 5.77 5.42 3.06
CA ILE A 83 4.74 6.19 3.74
C ILE A 83 4.83 7.65 3.30
N VAL A 84 3.68 8.25 3.01
CA VAL A 84 3.56 9.64 2.57
C VAL A 84 2.28 10.25 3.15
N SER A 85 2.25 11.58 3.34
CA SER A 85 1.01 12.30 3.66
C SER A 85 0.38 12.83 2.38
N ILE A 86 -0.87 12.44 2.09
CA ILE A 86 -1.64 12.92 0.94
C ILE A 86 -2.87 13.63 1.49
N SER A 87 -2.98 14.93 1.25
CA SER A 87 -4.09 15.77 1.74
C SER A 87 -4.35 15.61 3.25
N GLY A 88 -3.29 15.52 4.05
CA GLY A 88 -3.37 15.34 5.51
C GLY A 88 -3.65 13.91 5.98
N THR A 89 -3.82 12.95 5.07
CA THR A 89 -3.96 11.53 5.41
C THR A 89 -2.63 10.81 5.27
N THR A 90 -2.19 10.10 6.32
CA THR A 90 -1.02 9.23 6.25
C THR A 90 -1.35 7.97 5.45
N VAL A 91 -0.69 7.81 4.29
CA VAL A 91 -0.90 6.71 3.36
C VAL A 91 0.38 5.88 3.28
N ARG A 92 0.24 4.56 3.48
CA ARG A 92 1.26 3.55 3.22
C ARG A 92 1.01 2.96 1.84
N VAL A 93 1.93 3.16 0.91
CA VAL A 93 1.87 2.57 -0.44
C VAL A 93 2.78 1.34 -0.47
N VAL A 94 2.22 0.18 -0.80
CA VAL A 94 2.92 -1.10 -0.82
C VAL A 94 2.97 -1.63 -2.26
N ASP A 95 4.19 -1.66 -2.81
CA ASP A 95 4.49 -2.35 -4.06
C ASP A 95 4.78 -3.82 -3.75
N THR A 96 4.25 -4.73 -4.56
CA THR A 96 4.31 -6.16 -4.30
C THR A 96 4.91 -6.95 -5.46
N PRO A 97 5.46 -8.15 -5.21
CA PRO A 97 5.81 -9.07 -6.28
C PRO A 97 4.56 -9.57 -7.02
N ASP A 98 4.78 -10.42 -8.02
CA ASP A 98 3.70 -11.08 -8.73
C ASP A 98 3.07 -12.18 -7.88
N PHE A 99 1.75 -12.16 -7.78
CA PHE A 99 0.93 -13.17 -7.08
C PHE A 99 0.13 -14.06 -8.03
N PHE A 100 0.22 -13.84 -9.35
CA PHE A 100 -0.77 -14.26 -10.34
C PHE A 100 -0.26 -15.42 -11.20
N TYR A 101 0.26 -16.45 -10.56
CA TYR A 101 0.69 -17.68 -11.22
C TYR A 101 -0.52 -18.60 -11.47
N GLU A 102 -0.75 -18.98 -12.73
CA GLU A 102 -1.92 -19.78 -13.14
C GLU A 102 -1.89 -21.20 -12.55
N ASP A 103 -0.72 -21.85 -12.59
CA ASP A 103 -0.53 -23.26 -12.20
C ASP A 103 0.16 -23.45 -10.83
N GLU A 104 0.53 -22.36 -10.16
CA GLU A 104 1.24 -22.43 -8.87
C GLU A 104 0.36 -21.91 -7.72
N PRO A 105 0.47 -22.53 -6.53
CA PRO A 105 -0.12 -21.96 -5.33
C PRO A 105 0.47 -20.57 -5.09
N ILE A 106 -0.36 -19.64 -4.64
CA ILE A 106 0.12 -18.32 -4.23
C ILE A 106 1.22 -18.50 -3.17
N ASP A 107 2.35 -17.82 -3.35
CA ASP A 107 3.45 -17.82 -2.39
C ASP A 107 2.95 -17.36 -1.01
N GLU A 108 2.85 -18.32 -0.08
CA GLU A 108 2.33 -18.07 1.26
C GLU A 108 3.20 -17.06 2.02
N ALA A 109 4.52 -17.03 1.78
CA ALA A 109 5.41 -16.09 2.44
C ALA A 109 5.11 -14.65 1.99
N GLN A 110 4.81 -14.45 0.70
CA GLN A 110 4.42 -13.14 0.19
C GLN A 110 3.03 -12.72 0.68
N VAL A 111 2.10 -13.66 0.82
CA VAL A 111 0.77 -13.37 1.38
C VAL A 111 0.88 -12.98 2.85
N GLU A 112 1.68 -13.71 3.64
CA GLU A 112 1.97 -13.36 5.02
C GLU A 112 2.68 -12.01 5.15
N GLU A 113 3.56 -11.68 4.21
CA GLU A 113 4.16 -10.35 4.14
C GLU A 113 3.11 -9.27 3.85
N CYS A 114 2.21 -9.50 2.90
CA CYS A 114 1.10 -8.58 2.58
C CYS A 114 0.13 -8.37 3.74
N LYS A 115 -0.14 -9.42 4.56
CA LYS A 115 -1.01 -9.32 5.74
C LYS A 115 -0.54 -8.27 6.73
N LYS A 116 0.77 -8.04 6.85
CA LYS A 116 1.35 -7.00 7.72
C LYS A 116 0.83 -5.61 7.38
N TYR A 117 0.50 -5.39 6.11
CA TYR A 117 0.08 -4.10 5.60
C TYR A 117 -1.43 -3.99 5.39
N CYS A 118 -2.14 -5.10 5.31
CA CYS A 118 -3.56 -5.12 4.97
C CYS A 118 -4.45 -5.37 6.19
N GLN A 119 -4.79 -4.28 6.89
CA GLN A 119 -5.76 -4.30 8.00
C GLN A 119 -7.18 -4.04 7.49
N GLU A 120 -8.16 -4.78 7.99
CA GLU A 120 -9.57 -4.57 7.66
C GLU A 120 -9.99 -3.12 8.00
N GLY A 121 -10.71 -2.48 7.09
CA GLY A 121 -11.16 -1.09 7.22
C GLY A 121 -10.10 -0.01 6.96
N ARG A 122 -8.81 -0.37 6.89
CA ARG A 122 -7.69 0.56 6.58
C ARG A 122 -6.80 0.07 5.43
N CYS A 123 -7.29 -0.88 4.63
CA CYS A 123 -6.62 -1.40 3.46
C CYS A 123 -7.52 -1.23 2.22
N VAL A 124 -6.93 -0.66 1.16
CA VAL A 124 -7.46 -0.63 -0.21
C VAL A 124 -6.50 -1.43 -1.09
N VAL A 125 -7.05 -2.31 -1.91
CA VAL A 125 -6.28 -3.09 -2.89
C VAL A 125 -6.41 -2.41 -4.25
N LEU A 126 -5.29 -2.08 -4.88
CA LEU A 126 -5.25 -1.68 -6.28
C LEU A 126 -4.85 -2.89 -7.13
N LEU A 127 -5.80 -3.45 -7.87
CA LEU A 127 -5.54 -4.50 -8.85
C LEU A 127 -5.10 -3.85 -10.16
N VAL A 128 -3.80 -3.92 -10.44
CA VAL A 128 -3.13 -3.29 -11.58
C VAL A 128 -3.10 -4.23 -12.77
N ILE A 129 -3.86 -3.88 -13.80
CA ILE A 129 -4.08 -4.66 -15.02
C ILE A 129 -3.58 -3.83 -16.20
N GLN A 130 -2.82 -4.44 -17.11
CA GLN A 130 -2.45 -3.79 -18.36
C GLN A 130 -3.66 -3.79 -19.30
N LEU A 131 -3.95 -2.64 -19.92
CA LEU A 131 -5.02 -2.55 -20.90
C LEU A 131 -4.85 -3.59 -22.02
N GLY A 132 -5.95 -4.22 -22.43
CA GLY A 132 -5.94 -5.30 -23.42
C GLY A 132 -5.46 -6.67 -22.90
N ARG A 133 -5.01 -6.77 -21.65
CA ARG A 133 -4.51 -8.00 -21.04
C ARG A 133 -5.26 -8.31 -19.75
N PHE A 134 -6.37 -9.04 -19.87
CA PHE A 134 -7.04 -9.71 -18.75
C PHE A 134 -6.91 -11.22 -18.93
N THR A 135 -6.03 -11.83 -18.15
CA THR A 135 -5.60 -13.22 -18.26
C THR A 135 -6.33 -14.13 -17.28
N ASP A 136 -6.21 -15.44 -17.46
CA ASP A 136 -6.79 -16.40 -16.50
C ASP A 136 -6.12 -16.31 -15.13
N GLY A 137 -4.83 -15.95 -15.06
CA GLY A 137 -4.13 -15.65 -13.80
C GLY A 137 -4.79 -14.53 -12.98
N GLU A 138 -5.45 -13.57 -13.62
CA GLU A 138 -6.19 -12.49 -12.94
C GLU A 138 -7.61 -12.91 -12.53
N LYS A 139 -8.16 -13.95 -13.16
CA LYS A 139 -9.48 -14.48 -12.78
C LYS A 139 -9.39 -15.22 -11.46
N GLY A 140 -10.28 -14.90 -10.53
CA GLY A 140 -10.37 -15.60 -9.25
C GLY A 140 -9.21 -15.36 -8.28
N ILE A 141 -8.18 -14.59 -8.63
CA ILE A 141 -7.07 -14.23 -7.71
C ILE A 141 -7.56 -13.55 -6.43
N LEU A 142 -8.56 -12.68 -6.54
CA LEU A 142 -9.16 -12.03 -5.37
C LEU A 142 -9.84 -13.07 -4.46
N GLU A 143 -10.38 -14.16 -5.00
CA GLU A 143 -10.92 -15.26 -4.18
C GLU A 143 -9.82 -15.95 -3.39
N LYS A 144 -8.77 -16.37 -4.11
CA LYS A 144 -7.62 -17.05 -3.53
C LYS A 144 -6.97 -16.19 -2.43
N LEU A 145 -6.89 -14.87 -2.65
CA LEU A 145 -6.39 -13.93 -1.66
C LEU A 145 -7.35 -13.73 -0.48
N GLU A 146 -8.67 -13.65 -0.71
CA GLU A 146 -9.67 -13.58 0.38
C GLU A 146 -9.58 -14.81 1.30
N ASP A 147 -9.44 -16.01 0.72
CA ASP A 147 -9.28 -17.25 1.48
C ASP A 147 -8.03 -17.24 2.35
N LYS A 148 -6.91 -16.72 1.81
CA LYS A 148 -5.65 -16.63 2.56
C LYS A 148 -5.64 -15.49 3.57
N LEU A 149 -6.24 -14.34 3.26
CA LEU A 149 -6.29 -13.16 4.12
C LEU A 149 -7.35 -13.28 5.23
N GLY A 150 -8.38 -14.12 5.04
CA GLY A 150 -9.44 -14.35 6.01
C GLY A 150 -10.51 -13.24 6.05
N TRP A 151 -10.51 -12.31 5.10
CA TRP A 151 -11.51 -11.24 5.00
C TRP A 151 -11.78 -10.86 3.54
N LYS A 152 -12.95 -10.23 3.30
CA LYS A 152 -13.46 -9.94 1.95
C LYS A 152 -12.85 -8.68 1.35
N ILE A 153 -11.62 -8.77 0.81
CA ILE A 153 -10.90 -7.64 0.22
C ILE A 153 -11.57 -7.07 -1.04
N ARG A 154 -12.40 -7.86 -1.76
CA ARG A 154 -13.04 -7.42 -3.02
C ARG A 154 -13.86 -6.15 -2.87
N LYS A 155 -14.42 -5.91 -1.68
CA LYS A 155 -15.19 -4.69 -1.40
C LYS A 155 -14.33 -3.43 -1.32
N ASN A 156 -13.03 -3.62 -1.07
CA ASN A 156 -12.03 -2.57 -0.95
C ASN A 156 -11.03 -2.62 -2.13
N THR A 157 -11.34 -3.37 -3.19
CA THR A 157 -10.51 -3.46 -4.40
C THR A 157 -10.96 -2.42 -5.42
N ILE A 158 -9.99 -1.69 -5.97
CA ILE A 158 -10.13 -0.79 -7.10
C ILE A 158 -9.27 -1.38 -8.22
N VAL A 159 -9.80 -1.44 -9.43
CA VAL A 159 -9.03 -1.90 -10.61
C VAL A 159 -8.37 -0.68 -11.26
N LEU A 160 -7.05 -0.76 -11.42
CA LEU A 160 -6.25 0.26 -12.09
C LEU A 160 -5.78 -0.28 -13.44
N PHE A 161 -6.19 0.38 -14.52
CA PHE A 161 -5.67 0.08 -15.86
C PHE A 161 -4.43 0.92 -16.15
N THR A 162 -3.37 0.25 -16.58
CA THR A 162 -2.16 0.88 -17.13
C THR A 162 -2.16 0.74 -18.65
N HIS A 163 -1.27 1.46 -19.33
CA HIS A 163 -1.23 1.51 -20.80
C HIS A 163 -2.53 2.06 -21.42
N GLY A 164 -3.11 3.09 -20.80
CA GLY A 164 -4.35 3.70 -21.26
C GLY A 164 -4.25 4.35 -22.65
N GLU A 165 -3.03 4.67 -23.09
CA GLU A 165 -2.73 5.15 -24.44
C GLU A 165 -3.12 4.16 -25.54
N ASP A 166 -3.20 2.86 -25.22
CA ASP A 166 -3.59 1.80 -26.16
C ASP A 166 -5.11 1.62 -26.27
N LEU A 167 -5.91 2.40 -25.52
CA LEU A 167 -7.37 2.29 -25.52
C LEU A 167 -7.96 2.76 -26.84
N THR A 168 -8.55 1.82 -27.58
CA THR A 168 -9.39 2.11 -28.73
C THR A 168 -10.86 2.06 -28.30
N GLY A 169 -11.59 3.17 -28.44
CA GLY A 169 -12.97 3.29 -27.97
C GLY A 169 -13.08 3.97 -26.60
N THR A 170 -14.10 3.61 -25.81
CA THR A 170 -14.33 4.22 -24.50
C THR A 170 -13.97 3.28 -23.36
N VAL A 171 -13.64 3.86 -22.21
CA VAL A 171 -13.33 3.11 -21.00
C VAL A 171 -14.50 2.20 -20.61
N GLU A 172 -15.74 2.64 -20.80
CA GLU A 172 -16.96 1.87 -20.52
C GLU A 172 -17.08 0.62 -21.39
N THR A 173 -16.71 0.72 -22.67
CA THR A 173 -16.73 -0.45 -23.57
C THR A 173 -15.74 -1.52 -23.10
N PHE A 174 -14.53 -1.11 -22.71
CA PHE A 174 -13.50 -2.00 -22.19
C PHE A 174 -13.90 -2.64 -20.83
N ILE A 175 -14.46 -1.85 -19.91
CA ILE A 175 -15.05 -2.37 -18.66
C ILE A 175 -16.12 -3.42 -18.98
N GLY A 176 -16.97 -3.15 -19.97
CA GLY A 176 -18.05 -4.04 -20.39
C GLY A 176 -17.52 -5.42 -20.76
N ASP A 177 -16.41 -5.49 -21.47
CA ASP A 177 -15.77 -6.76 -21.85
C ASP A 177 -15.12 -7.46 -20.66
N ILE A 178 -14.46 -6.73 -19.75
CA ILE A 178 -13.92 -7.32 -18.51
C ILE A 178 -15.02 -7.87 -17.60
N LYS A 179 -16.16 -7.17 -17.48
CA LYS A 179 -17.30 -7.66 -16.68
C LYS A 179 -17.90 -8.94 -17.26
N LYS A 180 -17.82 -9.16 -18.57
CA LYS A 180 -18.18 -10.45 -19.18
C LYS A 180 -17.19 -11.56 -18.77
N LEU A 181 -15.93 -11.21 -18.54
CA LEU A 181 -14.87 -12.14 -18.15
C LEU A 181 -14.86 -12.44 -16.64
N ASP A 182 -15.18 -11.47 -15.77
CA ASP A 182 -15.41 -11.67 -14.35
C ASP A 182 -16.42 -10.66 -13.76
N GLN A 183 -17.65 -11.12 -13.53
CA GLN A 183 -18.74 -10.30 -12.99
C GLN A 183 -18.52 -9.86 -11.52
N ARG A 184 -17.52 -10.44 -10.84
CA ARG A 184 -17.26 -10.20 -9.41
C ARG A 184 -16.39 -8.97 -9.17
N LEU A 185 -15.78 -8.43 -10.22
CA LEU A 185 -14.97 -7.22 -10.15
C LEU A 185 -15.86 -5.97 -10.03
N LYS A 186 -15.72 -5.24 -8.92
CA LYS A 186 -16.25 -3.89 -8.78
C LYS A 186 -15.23 -2.91 -9.36
N LEU A 187 -15.44 -2.54 -10.62
CA LEU A 187 -14.60 -1.57 -11.32
C LEU A 187 -14.97 -0.15 -10.86
N HIS A 188 -14.08 0.47 -10.09
CA HIS A 188 -14.07 1.90 -9.83
C HIS A 188 -12.92 2.49 -10.62
N ILE A 189 -13.22 3.36 -11.58
CA ILE A 189 -12.19 4.02 -12.37
C ILE A 189 -12.02 5.42 -11.83
N PHE A 190 -10.80 5.71 -11.40
CA PHE A 190 -10.35 7.04 -11.08
C PHE A 190 -9.38 7.48 -12.17
N PRO A 191 -9.61 8.63 -12.82
CA PRO A 191 -8.64 9.16 -13.77
C PRO A 191 -7.37 9.50 -13.00
N LEU A 192 -6.26 8.83 -13.34
CA LEU A 192 -4.93 9.28 -12.99
C LEU A 192 -4.57 10.37 -14.02
N ILE A 193 -4.98 11.61 -13.72
CA ILE A 193 -4.62 12.80 -14.50
C ILE A 193 -3.24 13.28 -14.05
#